data_AF-A0A0F8X2S9-F1
#
_entry.id   AF-A0A0F8X2S9-F1
#
_cell.length_a   1.000
_cell.length_b   1.000
_cell.length_c   1.000
_cell.angle_alpha   90.00
_cell.angle_beta   90.00
_cell.angle_gamma   90.00
#
_symmetry.space_group_name_H-M   'P 1'
#
loop_
_entity.id
_entity.type
_entity.pdbx_description
1 polymer ?
#
loop_
_entity_poly.entity_id
_entity_poly.type
_entity_poly.pdbx_seq_one_letter_code
_entity_poly.pdbx_strand_id
1 'polypeptide(L)'
;HYIYGIASDGVLMEGVSHEAASLAGHLGLGKVIYLYDDNQITIEGSTDIAFTENRLARFEAYGWHVQKVDDGNDLNAIEKTIGEAQKKIGKPSFIAVRTHIGYGSPTKQDTSAAHGAPLGPEEIQRTRKNLGWPADSAFFIPDEACDQFRKAKEKGEKLEQKWLETLSDYEKAYPEQAKEWHRFVNRNLPEGWDSDIPVFPPDSKGSATRISSGNILNAIAPKIPSLIGGSADLAPSTKTLIDGEDDFQSTHFEGRNLRFGVREHAMGAIMNGMAIHGGLIPYGATFLVFSDYMRPAIRLAAKEVLIDAHLGAANDIAWGSWSQKEKAVAKWSQRAAAFAEELIANDGGTEELRFRVATRSLAAFV
;
A
#
# COMPACT_ATOMS: atom_id res chain seq x y z
N HIS A 1 -11.45 -2.22 8.30
CA HIS A 1 -10.76 -1.14 9.04
C HIS A 1 -10.70 0.12 8.17
N TYR A 2 -10.24 1.24 8.70
CA TYR A 2 -9.91 2.44 7.91
C TYR A 2 -8.47 2.37 7.38
N ILE A 3 -8.15 3.21 6.41
CA ILE A 3 -6.80 3.41 5.87
C ILE A 3 -6.46 4.89 6.05
N TYR A 4 -5.38 5.17 6.78
CA TYR A 4 -4.89 6.52 7.01
C TYR A 4 -3.57 6.74 6.28
N GLY A 5 -3.40 7.94 5.72
CA GLY A 5 -2.14 8.39 5.13
C GLY A 5 -1.86 9.83 5.54
N ILE A 6 -0.58 10.17 5.67
CA ILE A 6 -0.12 11.55 5.81
C ILE A 6 0.52 11.95 4.48
N ALA A 7 -0.02 12.99 3.86
CA ALA A 7 0.50 13.58 2.63
C ALA A 7 1.21 14.89 2.92
N SER A 8 2.05 15.33 1.99
CA SER A 8 2.75 16.61 2.03
C SER A 8 2.64 17.30 0.67
N ASP A 9 3.12 18.54 0.58
CA ASP A 9 3.18 19.29 -0.69
C ASP A 9 3.83 18.49 -1.82
N GLY A 10 4.97 17.86 -1.54
CA GLY A 10 5.70 17.04 -2.53
C GLY A 10 4.86 15.87 -3.04
N VAL A 11 4.14 15.17 -2.16
CA VAL A 11 3.23 14.09 -2.57
C VAL A 11 2.13 14.62 -3.49
N LEU A 12 1.59 15.81 -3.19
CA LEU A 12 0.48 16.39 -3.95
C LEU A 12 0.89 17.02 -5.28
N MET A 13 2.20 17.24 -5.52
CA MET A 13 2.75 17.62 -6.82
C MET A 13 3.02 16.42 -7.73
N GLU A 14 3.22 15.23 -7.16
CA GLU A 14 3.54 14.03 -7.91
C GLU A 14 2.33 13.50 -8.68
N GLY A 15 2.47 13.34 -10.01
CA GLY A 15 1.41 12.92 -10.93
C GLY A 15 0.69 11.64 -10.51
N VAL A 16 1.42 10.68 -9.95
CA VAL A 16 0.87 9.41 -9.45
C VAL A 16 -0.19 9.62 -8.35
N SER A 17 -0.06 10.66 -7.53
CA SER A 17 -1.04 10.97 -6.49
C SER A 17 -2.37 11.46 -7.08
N HIS A 18 -2.32 12.18 -8.20
CA HIS A 18 -3.50 12.66 -8.92
C HIS A 18 -4.26 11.51 -9.57
N GLU A 19 -3.53 10.61 -10.22
CA GLU A 19 -4.08 9.39 -10.79
C GLU A 19 -4.81 8.56 -9.72
N ALA A 20 -4.14 8.30 -8.60
CA ALA A 20 -4.70 7.52 -7.49
C ALA A 20 -5.88 8.23 -6.82
N ALA A 21 -5.78 9.55 -6.59
CA ALA A 21 -6.85 10.33 -5.98
C ALA A 21 -8.10 10.39 -6.88
N SER A 22 -7.91 10.57 -8.18
CA SER A 22 -8.98 10.52 -9.17
C SER A 22 -9.70 9.17 -9.14
N LEU A 23 -8.97 8.05 -9.14
CA LEU A 23 -9.56 6.72 -9.12
C LEU A 23 -10.25 6.40 -7.78
N ALA A 24 -9.65 6.77 -6.64
CA ALA A 24 -10.24 6.56 -5.32
C ALA A 24 -11.56 7.33 -5.13
N GLY A 25 -11.65 8.54 -5.69
CA GLY A 25 -12.87 9.33 -5.70
C GLY A 25 -13.95 8.70 -6.59
N HIS A 26 -13.58 8.23 -7.78
CA HIS A 26 -14.48 7.48 -8.68
C HIS A 26 -15.05 6.22 -8.02
N LEU A 27 -14.20 5.45 -7.33
CA LEU A 27 -14.57 4.22 -6.63
C LEU A 27 -15.29 4.47 -5.29
N GLY A 28 -15.41 5.72 -4.85
CA GLY A 28 -16.14 6.08 -3.63
C GLY A 28 -15.55 5.44 -2.35
N LEU A 29 -14.22 5.35 -2.26
CA LEU A 29 -13.52 4.63 -1.18
C LEU A 29 -13.62 5.32 0.19
N GLY A 30 -14.79 5.23 0.84
CA GLY A 30 -15.13 5.94 2.09
C GLY A 30 -14.31 5.60 3.33
N LYS A 31 -13.43 4.60 3.26
CA LYS A 31 -12.55 4.20 4.37
C LYS A 31 -11.13 4.75 4.23
N VAL A 32 -10.83 5.49 3.16
CA VAL A 32 -9.54 6.17 2.94
C VAL A 32 -9.63 7.60 3.50
N ILE A 33 -8.72 7.93 4.43
CA ILE A 33 -8.66 9.25 5.07
C ILE A 33 -7.22 9.75 5.04
N TYR A 34 -6.95 10.80 4.28
CA TYR A 34 -5.63 11.43 4.20
C TYR A 34 -5.59 12.74 4.98
N LEU A 35 -4.55 12.91 5.77
CA LEU A 35 -4.19 14.17 6.41
C LEU A 35 -3.07 14.79 5.60
N TYR A 36 -3.29 15.97 5.06
CA TYR A 36 -2.28 16.72 4.33
C TYR A 36 -1.63 17.74 5.27
N ASP A 37 -0.32 17.59 5.45
CA ASP A 37 0.52 18.56 6.16
C ASP A 37 0.70 19.81 5.29
N ASP A 38 -0.20 20.78 5.47
CA ASP A 38 -0.25 22.04 4.71
C ASP A 38 0.70 23.08 5.33
N ASN A 39 1.99 22.81 5.27
CA ASN A 39 3.02 23.68 5.85
C ASN A 39 3.56 24.75 4.88
N GLN A 40 3.21 24.67 3.58
CA GLN A 40 3.60 25.61 2.52
C GLN A 40 5.11 25.70 2.24
N ILE A 41 5.89 24.68 2.61
CA ILE A 41 7.33 24.63 2.40
C ILE A 41 7.74 23.32 1.71
N THR A 42 8.54 23.47 0.67
CA THR A 42 9.25 22.36 -0.01
C THR A 42 10.77 22.52 0.20
N ILE A 43 11.55 21.62 -0.39
CA ILE A 43 13.02 21.66 -0.33
C ILE A 43 13.56 23.01 -0.81
N GLU A 44 12.98 23.58 -1.88
CA GLU A 44 13.48 24.81 -2.49
C GLU A 44 12.95 26.09 -1.83
N GLY A 45 12.04 25.99 -0.85
CA GLY A 45 11.48 27.15 -0.14
C GLY A 45 9.96 27.14 -0.09
N SER A 46 9.36 28.32 -0.17
CA SER A 46 7.89 28.47 -0.20
C SER A 46 7.30 27.71 -1.37
N THR A 47 6.14 27.08 -1.16
CA THR A 47 5.35 26.48 -2.24
C THR A 47 4.96 27.49 -3.32
N ASP A 48 4.95 28.79 -3.03
CA ASP A 48 4.56 29.84 -4.00
C ASP A 48 5.42 29.85 -5.26
N ILE A 49 6.62 29.29 -5.20
CA ILE A 49 7.54 29.23 -6.34
C ILE A 49 7.10 28.22 -7.41
N ALA A 50 6.34 27.18 -7.05
CA ALA A 50 6.05 26.04 -7.95
C ALA A 50 4.69 25.33 -7.72
N PHE A 51 3.97 25.64 -6.64
CA PHE A 51 2.75 24.94 -6.22
C PHE A 51 1.75 25.95 -5.63
N THR A 52 0.95 26.57 -6.49
CA THR A 52 0.01 27.65 -6.15
C THR A 52 -1.45 27.31 -6.45
N GLU A 53 -1.72 26.08 -6.89
CA GLU A 53 -3.07 25.61 -7.21
C GLU A 53 -3.99 25.54 -5.97
N ASN A 54 -5.29 25.42 -6.20
CA ASN A 54 -6.25 25.16 -5.12
C ASN A 54 -6.38 23.63 -4.91
N ARG A 55 -5.61 23.10 -3.95
CA ARG A 55 -5.56 21.67 -3.65
C ARG A 55 -6.90 21.15 -3.14
N LEU A 56 -7.59 21.93 -2.30
CA LEU A 56 -8.91 21.56 -1.77
C LEU A 56 -9.92 21.41 -2.91
N ALA A 57 -10.02 22.42 -3.77
CA ALA A 57 -10.93 22.38 -4.93
C ALA A 57 -10.58 21.24 -5.89
N ARG A 58 -9.29 20.92 -6.07
CA ARG A 58 -8.86 19.77 -6.88
C ARG A 58 -9.35 18.44 -6.29
N PHE A 59 -9.23 18.24 -4.98
CA PHE A 59 -9.74 17.03 -4.32
C PHE A 59 -11.28 16.95 -4.34
N GLU A 60 -11.97 18.08 -4.18
CA GLU A 60 -13.42 18.15 -4.38
C GLU A 60 -13.81 17.72 -5.80
N ALA A 61 -13.06 18.17 -6.81
CA ALA A 61 -13.28 17.80 -8.20
C ALA A 61 -13.04 16.30 -8.48
N TYR A 62 -12.15 15.65 -7.73
CA TYR A 62 -12.00 14.19 -7.75
C TYR A 62 -13.16 13.45 -7.06
N GLY A 63 -14.05 14.14 -6.34
CA GLY A 63 -15.17 13.55 -5.61
C GLY A 63 -14.87 13.24 -4.14
N TRP A 64 -13.80 13.81 -3.57
CA TRP A 64 -13.44 13.60 -2.17
C TRP A 64 -14.29 14.45 -1.23
N HIS A 65 -14.42 13.99 0.00
CA HIS A 65 -14.85 14.83 1.11
C HIS A 65 -13.65 15.64 1.61
N VAL A 66 -13.74 16.97 1.53
CA VAL A 66 -12.64 17.86 1.88
C VAL A 66 -12.94 18.62 3.15
N GLN A 67 -11.96 18.68 4.05
CA GLN A 67 -12.02 19.41 5.32
C GLN A 67 -10.71 20.16 5.55
N LYS A 68 -10.76 21.14 6.45
CA LYS A 68 -9.59 21.92 6.86
C LYS A 68 -9.52 22.02 8.38
N VAL A 69 -8.31 21.98 8.91
CA VAL A 69 -7.96 22.34 10.29
C VAL A 69 -6.99 23.50 10.21
N ASP A 70 -7.34 24.65 10.79
CA ASP A 70 -6.56 25.90 10.66
C ASP A 70 -5.33 25.95 11.58
N ASP A 71 -5.29 25.13 12.64
CA ASP A 71 -4.15 25.01 13.55
C ASP A 71 -3.81 23.53 13.79
N GLY A 72 -2.67 23.09 13.28
CA GLY A 72 -2.15 21.74 13.45
C GLY A 72 -1.77 21.38 14.90
N ASN A 73 -1.74 22.35 15.82
CA ASN A 73 -1.55 22.11 17.24
C ASN A 73 -2.87 21.98 18.01
N ASP A 74 -4.03 22.22 17.38
CA ASP A 74 -5.34 21.97 17.98
C ASP A 74 -5.73 20.49 17.81
N LEU A 75 -5.32 19.68 18.78
CA LEU A 75 -5.58 18.23 18.79
C LEU A 75 -7.09 17.90 18.82
N ASN A 76 -7.91 18.73 19.46
CA ASN A 76 -9.35 18.51 19.53
C ASN A 76 -10.01 18.76 18.17
N ALA A 77 -9.57 19.80 17.45
CA ALA A 77 -10.03 20.06 16.09
C ALA A 77 -9.64 18.92 15.14
N ILE A 78 -8.41 18.40 15.25
CA ILE A 78 -7.95 17.26 14.44
C ILE A 78 -8.80 16.01 14.74
N GLU A 79 -8.97 15.65 16.02
CA GLU A 79 -9.74 14.47 16.42
C GLU A 79 -11.21 14.56 15.94
N LYS A 80 -11.84 15.72 16.13
CA LYS A 80 -13.20 15.98 15.65
C LYS A 80 -13.30 15.81 14.13
N THR A 81 -12.36 16.39 13.38
CA THR A 81 -12.36 16.37 11.91
C THR A 81 -12.13 14.96 11.36
N ILE A 82 -11.27 14.16 12.00
CA ILE A 82 -11.10 12.73 11.70
C ILE A 82 -12.40 11.98 11.98
N GLY A 83 -13.06 12.23 13.11
CA GLY A 83 -14.34 11.61 13.46
C GLY A 83 -15.47 11.96 12.48
N GLU A 84 -15.46 13.16 11.90
CA GLU A 84 -16.37 13.58 10.83
C GLU A 84 -16.05 12.89 9.50
N ALA A 85 -14.77 12.73 9.15
CA ALA A 85 -14.33 11.98 7.98
C ALA A 85 -14.75 10.51 8.03
N GLN A 86 -14.57 9.85 9.19
CA GLN A 86 -14.95 8.45 9.40
C GLN A 86 -16.45 8.17 9.18
N LYS A 87 -17.31 9.19 9.32
CA LYS A 87 -18.76 9.10 9.11
C LYS A 87 -19.16 9.26 7.64
N LYS A 88 -18.24 9.65 6.75
CA LYS A 88 -18.55 9.83 5.34
C LYS A 88 -18.47 8.50 4.61
N ILE A 89 -19.59 8.14 4.00
CA ILE A 89 -19.75 6.91 3.24
C ILE A 89 -19.69 7.27 1.75
N GLY A 90 -19.08 6.40 0.95
CA GLY A 90 -19.04 6.55 -0.51
C GLY A 90 -18.10 7.65 -1.02
N LYS A 91 -17.28 8.25 -0.15
CA LYS A 91 -16.26 9.26 -0.55
C LYS A 91 -15.01 9.14 0.31
N PRO A 92 -13.81 9.03 -0.27
CA PRO A 92 -12.57 9.19 0.49
C PRO A 92 -12.49 10.61 1.07
N SER A 93 -11.75 10.77 2.17
CA SER A 93 -11.62 12.06 2.87
C SER A 93 -10.21 12.63 2.80
N PHE A 94 -10.12 13.93 2.54
CA PHE A 94 -8.88 14.72 2.51
C PHE A 94 -8.99 15.86 3.52
N ILE A 95 -8.10 15.87 4.50
CA ILE A 95 -8.09 16.85 5.59
C ILE A 95 -6.81 17.66 5.47
N ALA A 96 -6.90 18.91 5.03
CA ALA A 96 -5.76 19.82 5.07
C ALA A 96 -5.56 20.36 6.48
N VAL A 97 -4.41 20.05 7.07
CA VAL A 97 -4.03 20.50 8.41
C VAL A 97 -2.96 21.56 8.24
N ARG A 98 -3.27 22.81 8.58
CA ARG A 98 -2.33 23.90 8.50
C ARG A 98 -1.32 23.77 9.63
N THR A 99 -0.05 23.55 9.29
CA THR A 99 1.03 23.41 10.28
C THR A 99 2.15 24.42 10.02
N HIS A 100 3.13 24.43 10.93
CA HIS A 100 4.37 25.17 10.81
C HIS A 100 5.54 24.19 10.75
N ILE A 101 6.26 24.12 9.63
CA ILE A 101 7.43 23.22 9.53
C ILE A 101 8.48 23.66 10.54
N GLY A 102 9.07 22.71 11.27
CA GLY A 102 10.07 23.02 12.31
C GLY A 102 9.50 23.80 13.50
N TYR A 103 8.18 23.73 13.75
CA TYR A 103 7.49 24.41 14.85
C TYR A 103 8.30 24.43 16.15
N GLY A 104 8.43 25.62 16.73
CA GLY A 104 9.18 25.85 17.96
C GLY A 104 10.66 26.14 17.75
N SER A 105 11.22 25.95 16.54
CA SER A 105 12.63 26.25 16.23
C SER A 105 12.82 27.72 15.84
N PRO A 106 13.38 28.58 16.71
CA PRO A 106 13.25 30.02 16.55
C PRO A 106 13.84 30.62 15.27
N THR A 107 14.87 30.00 14.68
CA THR A 107 15.54 30.48 13.46
C THR A 107 15.24 29.63 12.23
N LYS A 108 14.52 28.50 12.40
CA LYS A 108 14.28 27.51 11.35
C LYS A 108 12.80 27.28 11.05
N GLN A 109 11.89 27.62 11.95
CA GLN A 109 10.47 27.46 11.73
C GLN A 109 10.02 28.19 10.47
N ASP A 110 9.13 27.56 9.69
CA ASP A 110 8.57 28.07 8.43
C ASP A 110 9.64 28.36 7.36
N THR A 111 10.79 27.68 7.44
CA THR A 111 11.84 27.76 6.43
C THR A 111 12.19 26.37 5.88
N SER A 112 12.64 26.32 4.62
CA SER A 112 13.14 25.07 4.02
C SER A 112 14.37 24.50 4.75
N ALA A 113 15.08 25.32 5.53
CA ALA A 113 16.21 24.87 6.34
C ALA A 113 15.80 23.91 7.48
N ALA A 114 14.52 23.84 7.85
CA ALA A 114 13.99 22.85 8.81
C ALA A 114 13.67 21.48 8.17
N HIS A 115 13.68 21.36 6.84
CA HIS A 115 13.17 20.18 6.14
C HIS A 115 14.14 18.99 6.15
N GLY A 116 15.36 19.20 5.65
CA GLY A 116 16.26 18.10 5.26
C GLY A 116 17.60 18.03 6.00
N ALA A 117 17.84 18.94 6.96
CA ALA A 117 19.12 19.04 7.66
C ALA A 117 18.94 19.03 9.19
N PRO A 118 19.90 18.49 9.96
CA PRO A 118 19.90 18.64 11.41
C PRO A 118 19.85 20.12 11.81
N LEU A 119 19.04 20.46 12.82
CA LEU A 119 18.89 21.84 13.31
C LEU A 119 20.22 22.46 13.81
N GLY A 120 21.13 21.63 14.31
CA GLY A 120 22.36 22.04 14.98
C GLY A 120 22.18 22.20 16.49
N PRO A 121 23.26 22.05 17.28
CA PRO A 121 23.19 21.94 18.74
C PRO A 121 22.61 23.19 19.41
N GLU A 122 22.95 24.39 18.94
CA GLU A 122 22.43 25.64 19.48
C GLU A 122 20.92 25.80 19.23
N GLU A 123 20.47 25.50 18.01
CA GLU A 123 19.07 25.59 17.65
C GLU A 123 18.24 24.57 18.43
N ILE A 124 18.73 23.34 18.61
CA ILE A 124 18.08 22.31 19.43
C ILE A 124 17.84 22.82 20.86
N GLN A 125 18.83 23.45 21.50
CA GLN A 125 18.66 24.00 22.85
C GLN A 125 17.60 25.11 22.88
N ARG A 126 17.59 25.97 21.86
CA ARG A 126 16.59 27.04 21.71
C ARG A 126 15.19 26.47 21.49
N THR A 127 15.03 25.48 20.62
CA THR A 127 13.77 24.78 20.37
C THR A 127 13.23 24.14 21.64
N ARG A 128 14.08 23.42 22.40
CA ARG A 128 13.69 22.83 23.69
C ARG A 128 13.17 23.88 24.64
N LYS A 129 13.94 24.96 24.86
CA LYS A 129 13.52 26.06 25.72
C LYS A 129 12.19 26.67 25.26
N ASN A 130 11.99 26.87 23.96
CA ASN A 130 10.78 27.45 23.39
C ASN A 130 9.55 26.54 23.59
N LEU A 131 9.75 25.22 23.55
CA LEU A 131 8.70 24.22 23.79
C LEU A 131 8.52 23.86 25.27
N GLY A 132 9.22 24.55 26.19
CA GLY A 132 9.19 24.23 27.62
C GLY A 132 9.82 22.87 27.96
N TRP A 133 10.65 22.32 27.07
CA TRP A 133 11.32 21.03 27.23
C TRP A 133 12.64 21.17 28.02
N PRO A 134 13.04 20.18 28.83
CA PRO A 134 14.29 20.24 29.58
C PRO A 134 15.54 20.42 28.68
N ALA A 135 16.45 21.31 29.09
CA ALA A 135 17.53 21.81 28.22
C ALA A 135 18.57 20.75 27.80
N ASP A 136 18.80 19.71 28.62
CA ASP A 136 19.87 18.72 28.42
C ASP A 136 19.35 17.27 28.41
N SER A 137 18.25 17.04 27.70
CA SER A 137 17.52 15.76 27.75
C SER A 137 17.46 15.09 26.37
N ALA A 138 18.61 14.75 25.80
CA ALA A 138 18.66 13.99 24.56
C ALA A 138 17.94 12.64 24.76
N PHE A 139 17.00 12.32 23.85
CA PHE A 139 16.18 11.10 23.90
C PHE A 139 15.36 10.94 25.21
N PHE A 140 15.06 12.03 25.91
CA PHE A 140 14.20 11.99 27.09
C PHE A 140 12.74 11.77 26.70
N ILE A 141 12.09 10.84 27.42
CA ILE A 141 10.69 10.50 27.24
C ILE A 141 10.01 10.65 28.61
N PRO A 142 9.07 11.61 28.77
CA PRO A 142 8.32 11.74 30.02
C PRO A 142 7.49 10.50 30.35
N ASP A 143 7.40 10.15 31.63
CA ASP A 143 6.60 9.01 32.09
C ASP A 143 5.11 9.17 31.72
N GLU A 144 4.57 10.38 31.86
CA GLU A 144 3.20 10.73 31.47
C GLU A 144 2.91 10.47 29.98
N ALA A 145 3.88 10.70 29.10
CA ALA A 145 3.76 10.38 27.67
C ALA A 145 3.77 8.85 27.47
N CYS A 146 4.69 8.14 28.14
CA CYS A 146 4.70 6.67 28.09
C CYS A 146 3.37 6.07 28.56
N ASP A 147 2.83 6.56 29.68
CA ASP A 147 1.59 6.07 30.25
C ASP A 147 0.40 6.38 29.36
N GLN A 148 0.34 7.57 28.75
CA GLN A 148 -0.71 7.92 27.79
C GLN A 148 -0.67 7.01 26.55
N PHE A 149 0.51 6.75 25.98
CA PHE A 149 0.64 5.88 24.80
C PHE A 149 0.37 4.40 25.14
N ARG A 150 0.76 3.93 26.33
CA ARG A 150 0.51 2.55 26.77
C ARG A 150 -0.98 2.22 26.90
N LYS A 151 -1.86 3.21 27.11
CA LYS A 151 -3.33 2.99 27.05
C LYS A 151 -3.79 2.41 25.71
N ALA A 152 -3.06 2.66 24.62
CA ALA A 152 -3.36 2.08 23.31
C ALA A 152 -3.21 0.55 23.29
N LYS A 153 -2.31 -0.02 24.11
CA LYS A 153 -2.12 -1.48 24.21
C LYS A 153 -3.38 -2.15 24.74
N GLU A 154 -3.87 -1.72 25.90
CA GLU A 154 -5.08 -2.30 26.51
C GLU A 154 -6.30 -2.14 25.59
N LYS A 155 -6.44 -0.97 24.94
CA LYS A 155 -7.51 -0.74 23.95
C LYS A 155 -7.36 -1.68 22.74
N GLY A 156 -6.14 -1.84 22.23
CA GLY A 156 -5.82 -2.71 21.09
C GLY A 156 -6.14 -4.17 21.39
N GLU A 157 -5.64 -4.70 22.51
CA GLU A 157 -5.89 -6.07 22.97
C GLU A 157 -7.39 -6.35 23.09
N LYS A 158 -8.16 -5.42 23.66
CA LYS A 158 -9.62 -5.56 23.76
C LYS A 158 -10.32 -5.59 22.39
N LEU A 159 -9.88 -4.75 21.44
CA LEU A 159 -10.45 -4.72 20.09
C LEU A 159 -10.09 -5.97 19.30
N GLU A 160 -8.85 -6.44 19.41
CA GLU A 160 -8.37 -7.67 18.77
C GLU A 160 -9.07 -8.90 19.34
N GLN A 161 -9.17 -9.01 20.68
CA GLN A 161 -9.88 -10.11 21.32
C GLN A 161 -11.34 -10.19 20.87
N LYS A 162 -12.04 -9.04 20.81
CA LYS A 162 -13.40 -8.97 20.27
C LYS A 162 -13.48 -9.40 18.80
N TRP A 163 -12.48 -9.04 18.00
CA TRP A 163 -12.41 -9.46 16.60
C TRP A 163 -12.15 -10.96 16.47
N LEU A 164 -11.28 -11.54 17.29
CA LEU A 164 -11.01 -12.99 17.34
C LEU A 164 -12.24 -13.78 17.78
N GLU A 165 -13.01 -13.28 18.74
CA GLU A 165 -14.30 -13.87 19.13
C GLU A 165 -15.29 -13.82 17.97
N THR A 166 -15.39 -12.68 17.28
CA THR A 166 -16.24 -12.53 16.08
C THR A 166 -15.82 -13.49 14.96
N LEU A 167 -14.51 -13.66 14.74
CA LEU A 167 -13.97 -14.60 13.76
C LEU A 167 -14.29 -16.04 14.15
N SER A 168 -14.15 -16.41 15.43
CA SER A 168 -14.50 -17.76 15.91
C SER A 168 -15.99 -18.07 15.70
N ASP A 169 -16.87 -17.10 15.91
CA ASP A 169 -18.30 -17.28 15.66
C ASP A 169 -18.61 -17.35 14.17
N TYR A 170 -17.92 -16.56 13.34
CA TYR A 170 -17.98 -16.64 11.89
C TYR A 170 -17.53 -18.03 11.38
N GLU A 171 -16.43 -18.58 11.90
CA GLU A 171 -15.93 -19.91 11.55
C GLU A 171 -16.93 -21.03 11.85
N LYS A 172 -17.65 -20.93 12.96
CA LYS A 172 -18.70 -21.89 13.32
C LYS A 172 -19.93 -21.75 12.41
N ALA A 173 -20.33 -20.52 12.09
CA ALA A 173 -21.52 -20.25 11.29
C ALA A 173 -21.31 -20.48 9.78
N TYR A 174 -20.10 -20.25 9.28
CA TYR A 174 -19.75 -20.26 7.86
C TYR A 174 -18.43 -21.03 7.59
N PRO A 175 -18.40 -22.34 7.86
CA PRO A 175 -17.16 -23.12 7.86
C PRO A 175 -16.44 -23.13 6.50
N GLU A 176 -17.15 -23.13 5.38
CA GLU A 176 -16.53 -23.12 4.05
C GLU A 176 -15.96 -21.74 3.68
N GLN A 177 -16.70 -20.67 3.94
CA GLN A 177 -16.21 -19.30 3.72
C GLN A 177 -15.07 -18.95 4.67
N ALA A 178 -15.05 -19.51 5.88
CA ALA A 178 -13.94 -19.34 6.80
C ALA A 178 -12.67 -20.05 6.31
N LYS A 179 -12.78 -21.28 5.78
CA LYS A 179 -11.64 -21.95 5.11
C LYS A 179 -11.11 -21.10 3.96
N GLU A 180 -11.99 -20.48 3.18
CA GLU A 180 -11.60 -19.57 2.11
C GLU A 180 -10.90 -18.31 2.62
N TRP A 181 -11.48 -17.65 3.62
CA TRP A 181 -10.87 -16.49 4.26
C TRP A 181 -9.47 -16.82 4.80
N HIS A 182 -9.30 -17.97 5.46
CA HIS A 182 -7.99 -18.45 5.92
C HIS A 182 -7.01 -18.64 4.77
N ARG A 183 -7.44 -19.20 3.63
CA ARG A 183 -6.58 -19.29 2.44
C ARG A 183 -6.14 -17.91 1.95
N PHE A 184 -7.06 -16.94 1.93
CA PHE A 184 -6.80 -15.58 1.46
C PHE A 184 -5.76 -14.88 2.34
N VAL A 185 -6.00 -14.82 3.65
CA VAL A 185 -5.11 -14.10 4.58
C VAL A 185 -3.74 -14.75 4.68
N ASN A 186 -3.66 -16.08 4.51
CA ASN A 186 -2.39 -16.81 4.46
C ASN A 186 -1.76 -16.85 3.05
N ARG A 187 -2.44 -16.35 2.03
CA ARG A 187 -2.01 -16.35 0.62
C ARG A 187 -1.71 -17.75 0.07
N ASN A 188 -2.49 -18.73 0.49
CA ASN A 188 -2.41 -20.10 0.02
C ASN A 188 -3.31 -20.30 -1.20
N LEU A 189 -2.82 -21.01 -2.21
CA LEU A 189 -3.62 -21.40 -3.37
C LEU A 189 -4.42 -22.68 -3.04
N PRO A 190 -5.64 -22.82 -3.59
CA PRO A 190 -6.37 -24.08 -3.50
C PRO A 190 -5.64 -25.22 -4.21
N GLU A 191 -5.83 -26.46 -3.74
CA GLU A 191 -5.32 -27.64 -4.44
C GLU A 191 -5.95 -27.75 -5.83
N GLY A 192 -5.15 -28.07 -6.84
CA GLY A 192 -5.59 -28.19 -8.24
C GLY A 192 -6.01 -26.87 -8.90
N TRP A 193 -5.58 -25.72 -8.36
CA TRP A 193 -5.84 -24.39 -8.93
C TRP A 193 -5.38 -24.27 -10.40
N ASP A 194 -4.36 -25.03 -10.77
CA ASP A 194 -3.69 -25.08 -12.06
C ASP A 194 -4.23 -26.16 -13.01
N SER A 195 -5.09 -27.07 -12.53
CA SER A 195 -5.44 -28.27 -13.31
C SER A 195 -6.22 -28.02 -14.60
N ASP A 196 -6.75 -26.80 -14.79
CA ASP A 196 -7.52 -26.41 -15.98
C ASP A 196 -6.69 -25.54 -16.93
N ILE A 197 -5.42 -25.29 -16.62
CA ILE A 197 -4.51 -24.56 -17.49
C ILE A 197 -4.46 -25.31 -18.84
N PRO A 198 -4.81 -24.65 -19.96
CA PRO A 198 -4.88 -25.31 -21.25
C PRO A 198 -3.49 -25.71 -21.74
N VAL A 199 -3.40 -26.90 -22.33
CA VAL A 199 -2.21 -27.31 -23.08
C VAL A 199 -2.26 -26.67 -24.47
N PHE A 200 -1.20 -25.96 -24.85
CA PHE A 200 -1.08 -25.34 -26.16
C PHE A 200 -0.24 -26.23 -27.09
N PRO A 201 -0.86 -27.02 -27.99
CA PRO A 201 -0.10 -27.85 -28.91
C PRO A 201 0.71 -26.99 -29.90
N PRO A 202 1.83 -27.51 -30.42
CA PRO A 202 2.60 -26.82 -31.45
C PRO A 202 1.73 -26.47 -32.67
N ASP A 203 1.67 -25.19 -33.02
CA ASP A 203 0.98 -24.68 -34.20
C ASP A 203 1.98 -23.88 -35.05
N SER A 204 2.05 -24.20 -36.35
CA SER A 204 2.94 -23.52 -37.30
C SER A 204 2.56 -22.05 -37.54
N LYS A 205 1.30 -21.67 -37.30
CA LYS A 205 0.87 -20.26 -37.31
C LYS A 205 1.20 -19.55 -35.99
N GLY A 206 1.27 -20.30 -34.89
CA GLY A 206 1.42 -19.78 -33.54
C GLY A 206 0.20 -19.01 -33.03
N SER A 207 0.16 -18.80 -31.71
CA SER A 207 -0.77 -17.88 -31.05
C SER A 207 0.01 -16.75 -30.40
N ALA A 208 -0.54 -15.53 -30.43
CA ALA A 208 0.07 -14.43 -29.70
C ALA A 208 0.04 -14.76 -28.19
N THR A 209 1.17 -14.62 -27.50
CA THR A 209 1.31 -14.99 -26.08
C THR A 209 0.33 -14.28 -25.16
N ARG A 210 -0.11 -13.06 -25.50
CA ARG A 210 -1.20 -12.35 -24.81
C ARG A 210 -2.54 -13.10 -24.83
N ILE A 211 -2.85 -13.81 -25.93
CA ILE A 211 -4.07 -14.63 -26.03
C ILE A 211 -3.92 -15.85 -25.12
N SER A 212 -2.76 -16.51 -25.15
CA SER A 212 -2.48 -17.61 -24.23
C SER A 212 -2.54 -17.17 -22.76
N SER A 213 -2.01 -15.99 -22.43
CA SER A 213 -2.10 -15.40 -21.08
C SER A 213 -3.55 -15.18 -20.65
N GLY A 214 -4.39 -14.60 -21.51
CA GLY A 214 -5.82 -14.44 -21.22
C GLY A 214 -6.57 -15.77 -21.04
N ASN A 215 -6.23 -16.79 -21.85
CA ASN A 215 -6.80 -18.12 -21.69
C ASN A 215 -6.40 -18.76 -20.35
N ILE A 216 -5.15 -18.58 -19.92
CA ILE A 216 -4.66 -19.07 -18.63
C ILE A 216 -5.35 -18.33 -17.49
N LEU A 217 -5.42 -16.99 -17.55
CA LEU A 217 -6.12 -16.16 -16.56
C LEU A 217 -7.54 -16.67 -16.32
N ASN A 218 -8.29 -16.90 -17.40
CA ASN A 218 -9.68 -17.36 -17.33
C ASN A 218 -9.81 -18.83 -16.90
N ALA A 219 -8.80 -19.67 -17.10
CA ALA A 219 -8.77 -21.02 -16.58
C ALA A 219 -8.56 -21.06 -15.05
N ILE A 220 -7.70 -20.19 -14.51
CA ILE A 220 -7.34 -20.20 -13.08
C ILE A 220 -8.26 -19.33 -12.21
N ALA A 221 -8.84 -18.25 -12.76
CA ALA A 221 -9.62 -17.28 -11.99
C ALA A 221 -10.84 -17.89 -11.25
N PRO A 222 -11.59 -18.88 -11.80
CA PRO A 222 -12.66 -19.55 -11.06
C PRO A 222 -12.17 -20.33 -9.83
N LYS A 223 -10.91 -20.79 -9.85
CA LYS A 223 -10.29 -21.55 -8.77
C LYS A 223 -9.49 -20.71 -7.79
N ILE A 224 -9.20 -19.45 -8.13
CA ILE A 224 -8.49 -18.51 -7.26
C ILE A 224 -9.39 -17.28 -7.04
N PRO A 225 -10.37 -17.34 -6.12
CA PRO A 225 -11.30 -16.23 -5.93
C PRO A 225 -10.64 -14.98 -5.32
N SER A 226 -9.43 -15.11 -4.76
CA SER A 226 -8.59 -13.99 -4.33
C SER A 226 -7.85 -13.28 -5.48
N LEU A 227 -7.86 -13.82 -6.70
CA LEU A 227 -7.28 -13.18 -7.88
C LEU A 227 -8.19 -12.05 -8.35
N ILE A 228 -7.65 -10.85 -8.39
CA ILE A 228 -8.36 -9.62 -8.77
C ILE A 228 -7.38 -8.71 -9.50
N GLY A 229 -7.85 -7.98 -10.51
CA GLY A 229 -6.95 -7.12 -11.26
C GLY A 229 -7.58 -6.56 -12.50
N GLY A 230 -6.76 -6.01 -13.37
CA GLY A 230 -7.25 -5.47 -14.63
C GLY A 230 -6.16 -4.78 -15.42
N SER A 231 -6.52 -3.66 -16.05
CA SER A 231 -5.63 -2.99 -17.00
C SER A 231 -5.70 -1.48 -16.91
N ALA A 232 -4.61 -0.82 -17.31
CA ALA A 232 -4.59 0.60 -17.59
C ALA A 232 -5.26 0.92 -18.94
N ASP A 233 -6.60 0.75 -19.01
CA ASP A 233 -7.43 0.97 -20.21
C ASP A 233 -7.08 0.10 -21.43
N LEU A 234 -6.49 -1.07 -21.21
CA LEU A 234 -5.98 -1.94 -22.28
C LEU A 234 -6.52 -3.37 -22.25
N ALA A 235 -7.53 -3.66 -21.43
CA ALA A 235 -8.07 -5.00 -21.20
C ALA A 235 -8.37 -5.81 -22.48
N PRO A 236 -9.05 -5.25 -23.50
CA PRO A 236 -9.29 -5.96 -24.77
C PRO A 236 -8.01 -6.28 -25.56
N SER A 237 -6.97 -5.47 -25.37
CA SER A 237 -5.67 -5.57 -26.05
C SER A 237 -4.69 -6.50 -25.33
N THR A 238 -4.68 -6.48 -24.00
CA THR A 238 -3.81 -7.32 -23.15
C THR A 238 -4.47 -8.64 -22.76
N LYS A 239 -5.78 -8.81 -23.02
CA LYS A 239 -6.57 -10.03 -22.73
C LYS A 239 -6.63 -10.35 -21.24
N THR A 240 -6.94 -9.34 -20.44
CA THR A 240 -6.80 -9.37 -18.97
C THR A 240 -8.13 -9.24 -18.21
N LEU A 241 -9.26 -9.41 -18.91
CA LEU A 241 -10.55 -9.55 -18.23
C LEU A 241 -10.74 -10.99 -17.77
N ILE A 242 -11.29 -11.11 -16.57
CA ILE A 242 -11.87 -12.36 -16.08
C ILE A 242 -13.30 -12.43 -16.63
N ASP A 243 -13.53 -13.36 -17.55
CA ASP A 243 -14.80 -13.60 -18.20
C ASP A 243 -15.84 -14.09 -17.17
N GLY A 244 -17.04 -13.54 -17.25
CA GLY A 244 -18.14 -13.87 -16.33
C GLY A 244 -18.08 -13.15 -14.98
N GLU A 245 -17.03 -12.35 -14.71
CA GLU A 245 -16.91 -11.52 -13.52
C GLU A 245 -17.27 -10.07 -13.80
N ASP A 246 -17.90 -9.42 -12.82
CA ASP A 246 -18.27 -8.02 -12.90
C ASP A 246 -17.07 -7.08 -12.64
N ASP A 247 -17.24 -5.82 -13.03
CA ASP A 247 -16.28 -4.76 -12.74
C ASP A 247 -16.33 -4.38 -11.25
N PHE A 248 -15.16 -4.17 -10.65
CA PHE A 248 -15.06 -3.57 -9.32
C PHE A 248 -15.44 -2.09 -9.40
N GLN A 249 -16.56 -1.72 -8.78
CA GLN A 249 -17.15 -0.38 -8.87
C GLN A 249 -17.70 0.09 -7.53
N SER A 250 -17.96 1.40 -7.38
CA SER A 250 -18.47 2.00 -6.14
C SER A 250 -19.83 1.44 -5.67
N THR A 251 -20.59 0.85 -6.58
CA THR A 251 -21.87 0.17 -6.31
C THR A 251 -21.75 -1.35 -6.20
N HIS A 252 -20.58 -1.91 -6.48
CA HIS A 252 -20.35 -3.35 -6.62
C HIS A 252 -18.88 -3.69 -6.36
N PHE A 253 -18.52 -3.84 -5.08
CA PHE A 253 -17.14 -4.02 -4.63
C PHE A 253 -16.68 -5.50 -4.68
N GLU A 254 -17.59 -6.41 -4.99
CA GLU A 254 -17.33 -7.84 -5.18
C GLU A 254 -16.77 -8.18 -6.58
N GLY A 255 -16.89 -7.25 -7.54
CA GLY A 255 -16.34 -7.43 -8.88
C GLY A 255 -14.82 -7.62 -8.88
N ARG A 256 -14.31 -8.44 -9.81
CA ARG A 256 -12.88 -8.81 -9.89
C ARG A 256 -12.13 -8.15 -11.05
N ASN A 257 -12.85 -7.42 -11.91
CA ASN A 257 -12.27 -6.64 -13.01
C ASN A 257 -12.07 -5.16 -12.61
N LEU A 258 -10.84 -4.75 -12.31
CA LEU A 258 -10.47 -3.37 -11.99
C LEU A 258 -10.22 -2.54 -13.24
N ARG A 259 -10.97 -1.44 -13.36
CA ARG A 259 -10.80 -0.44 -14.44
C ARG A 259 -9.90 0.70 -13.96
N PHE A 260 -8.58 0.56 -14.13
CA PHE A 260 -7.63 1.58 -13.66
C PHE A 260 -7.69 2.88 -14.49
N GLY A 261 -8.15 2.83 -15.74
CA GLY A 261 -8.01 3.92 -16.72
C GLY A 261 -6.55 4.09 -17.15
N VAL A 262 -6.23 5.14 -17.91
CA VAL A 262 -4.85 5.43 -18.37
C VAL A 262 -4.02 5.99 -17.20
N ARG A 263 -3.61 5.09 -16.30
CA ARG A 263 -3.02 5.40 -14.98
C ARG A 263 -2.00 4.33 -14.55
N GLU A 264 -1.01 4.05 -15.39
CA GLU A 264 -0.03 2.99 -15.15
C GLU A 264 0.68 3.15 -13.80
N HIS A 265 1.11 4.37 -13.47
CA HIS A 265 1.88 4.60 -12.25
C HIS A 265 1.02 4.33 -11.01
N ALA A 266 -0.21 4.86 -10.98
CA ALA A 266 -1.12 4.57 -9.88
C ALA A 266 -1.56 3.10 -9.86
N MET A 267 -1.78 2.46 -11.01
CA MET A 267 -2.06 1.02 -11.09
C MET A 267 -0.98 0.23 -10.37
N GLY A 268 0.30 0.48 -10.68
CA GLY A 268 1.43 -0.15 -9.99
C GLY A 268 1.43 0.08 -8.48
N ALA A 269 1.24 1.33 -8.05
CA ALA A 269 1.23 1.68 -6.62
C ALA A 269 0.02 1.09 -5.86
N ILE A 270 -1.15 1.03 -6.49
CA ILE A 270 -2.37 0.44 -5.94
C ILE A 270 -2.20 -1.07 -5.78
N MET A 271 -1.62 -1.76 -6.78
CA MET A 271 -1.31 -3.18 -6.67
C MET A 271 -0.36 -3.47 -5.51
N ASN A 272 0.67 -2.64 -5.31
CA ASN A 272 1.55 -2.76 -4.13
C ASN A 272 0.75 -2.63 -2.83
N GLY A 273 -0.15 -1.64 -2.72
CA GLY A 273 -1.02 -1.46 -1.56
C GLY A 273 -1.94 -2.67 -1.31
N MET A 274 -2.55 -3.22 -2.35
CA MET A 274 -3.37 -4.44 -2.26
C MET A 274 -2.54 -5.65 -1.79
N ALA A 275 -1.33 -5.82 -2.33
CA ALA A 275 -0.43 -6.89 -1.95
C ALA A 275 0.08 -6.74 -0.50
N ILE A 276 0.32 -5.51 -0.02
CA ILE A 276 0.71 -5.24 1.37
C ILE A 276 -0.45 -5.52 2.33
N HIS A 277 -1.67 -5.10 1.98
CA HIS A 277 -2.86 -5.38 2.77
C HIS A 277 -3.06 -6.89 3.00
N GLY A 278 -2.77 -7.71 1.99
CA GLY A 278 -2.97 -9.16 2.05
C GLY A 278 -4.42 -9.57 1.81
N GLY A 279 -4.66 -10.88 1.71
CA GLY A 279 -5.96 -11.45 1.35
C GLY A 279 -6.18 -11.61 -0.16
N LEU A 280 -5.61 -10.73 -0.97
CA LEU A 280 -5.82 -10.68 -2.42
C LEU A 280 -4.52 -10.95 -3.19
N ILE A 281 -4.68 -11.39 -4.44
CA ILE A 281 -3.61 -11.58 -5.41
C ILE A 281 -3.87 -10.58 -6.55
N PRO A 282 -3.24 -9.39 -6.51
CA PRO A 282 -3.45 -8.36 -7.52
C PRO A 282 -2.71 -8.69 -8.83
N TYR A 283 -3.31 -8.33 -9.96
CA TYR A 283 -2.62 -8.23 -11.25
C TYR A 283 -2.99 -6.95 -12.00
N GLY A 284 -2.10 -6.51 -12.89
CA GLY A 284 -2.25 -5.29 -13.67
C GLY A 284 -1.54 -5.43 -15.01
N ALA A 285 -2.12 -4.84 -16.04
CA ALA A 285 -1.63 -4.95 -17.40
C ALA A 285 -1.63 -3.61 -18.13
N THR A 286 -0.58 -3.40 -18.93
CA THR A 286 -0.47 -2.31 -19.89
C THR A 286 0.41 -2.80 -21.06
N PHE A 287 0.72 -1.96 -22.04
CA PHE A 287 1.76 -2.32 -23.00
C PHE A 287 3.14 -2.22 -22.35
N LEU A 288 4.03 -3.18 -22.67
CA LEU A 288 5.40 -3.22 -22.17
C LEU A 288 6.14 -1.87 -22.31
N VAL A 289 5.92 -1.14 -23.41
CA VAL A 289 6.51 0.20 -23.61
C VAL A 289 6.04 1.25 -22.59
N PHE A 290 4.85 1.11 -22.02
CA PHE A 290 4.32 2.02 -20.99
C PHE A 290 4.66 1.61 -19.57
N SER A 291 5.31 0.45 -19.37
CA SER A 291 5.80 0.07 -18.05
C SER A 291 6.80 1.07 -17.46
N ASP A 292 7.48 1.85 -18.31
CA ASP A 292 8.33 2.96 -17.90
C ASP A 292 7.57 3.98 -17.02
N TYR A 293 6.27 4.19 -17.25
CA TYR A 293 5.44 5.08 -16.43
C TYR A 293 5.27 4.60 -14.99
N MET A 294 5.34 3.28 -14.75
CA MET A 294 5.17 2.69 -13.41
C MET A 294 6.47 2.14 -12.82
N ARG A 295 7.62 2.40 -13.46
CA ARG A 295 8.93 1.89 -13.03
C ARG A 295 9.26 2.18 -11.55
N PRO A 296 8.91 3.34 -10.96
CA PRO A 296 9.13 3.55 -9.52
C PRO A 296 8.28 2.61 -8.64
N ALA A 297 7.03 2.33 -9.01
CA ALA A 297 6.18 1.38 -8.31
C ALA A 297 6.70 -0.06 -8.43
N ILE A 298 7.21 -0.44 -9.62
CA ILE A 298 7.90 -1.72 -9.85
C ILE A 298 9.09 -1.86 -8.91
N ARG A 299 9.92 -0.81 -8.82
CA ARG A 299 11.10 -0.80 -7.95
C ARG A 299 10.71 -0.96 -6.48
N LEU A 300 9.62 -0.34 -6.04
CA LEU A 300 9.12 -0.51 -4.67
C LEU A 300 8.66 -1.95 -4.43
N ALA A 301 7.92 -2.57 -5.36
CA ALA A 301 7.52 -3.97 -5.24
C ALA A 301 8.74 -4.90 -5.04
N ALA A 302 9.78 -4.72 -5.86
CA ALA A 302 11.03 -5.47 -5.73
C ALA A 302 11.75 -5.23 -4.39
N LYS A 303 11.70 -3.98 -3.88
CA LYS A 303 12.30 -3.61 -2.59
C LYS A 303 11.57 -4.25 -1.41
N GLU A 304 10.23 -4.29 -1.42
CA GLU A 304 9.44 -4.92 -0.36
C GLU A 304 9.77 -6.41 -0.23
N VAL A 305 9.91 -7.13 -1.35
CA VAL A 305 10.35 -8.53 -1.34
C VAL A 305 11.73 -8.71 -0.67
N LEU A 306 12.64 -7.76 -0.87
CA LEU A 306 13.95 -7.76 -0.22
C LEU A 306 13.88 -7.38 1.27
N ILE A 307 13.02 -6.42 1.64
CA ILE A 307 12.81 -6.00 3.03
C ILE A 307 12.16 -7.13 3.84
N ASP A 308 11.13 -7.80 3.32
CA ASP A 308 10.51 -8.94 3.98
C ASP A 308 11.51 -10.07 4.24
N ALA A 309 12.42 -10.30 3.29
CA ALA A 309 13.51 -11.26 3.47
C ALA A 309 14.47 -10.84 4.60
N HIS A 310 14.78 -9.54 4.72
CA HIS A 310 15.64 -9.00 5.79
C HIS A 310 14.94 -8.95 7.16
N LEU A 311 13.67 -8.53 7.23
CA LEU A 311 12.88 -8.50 8.45
C LEU A 311 12.56 -9.90 8.96
N GLY A 312 12.33 -10.86 8.06
CA GLY A 312 12.25 -12.28 8.41
C GLY A 312 13.53 -12.76 9.11
N ALA A 313 14.70 -12.42 8.57
CA ALA A 313 15.98 -12.72 9.21
C ALA A 313 16.17 -11.99 10.55
N ALA A 314 15.79 -10.71 10.64
CA ALA A 314 15.88 -9.93 11.88
C ALA A 314 14.93 -10.44 12.98
N ASN A 315 13.73 -10.88 12.62
CA ASN A 315 12.81 -11.55 13.55
C ASN A 315 13.37 -12.89 14.03
N ASP A 316 13.92 -13.72 13.14
CA ASP A 316 14.59 -14.98 13.52
C ASP A 316 15.78 -14.74 14.49
N ILE A 317 16.48 -13.61 14.35
CA ILE A 317 17.52 -13.14 15.28
C ILE A 317 16.90 -12.70 16.61
N ALA A 318 15.90 -11.84 16.59
CA ALA A 318 15.27 -11.25 17.78
C ALA A 318 14.56 -12.29 18.67
N TRP A 319 13.99 -13.32 18.06
CA TRP A 319 13.24 -14.38 18.77
C TRP A 319 14.09 -15.62 19.13
N GLY A 320 15.41 -15.57 18.94
CA GLY A 320 16.33 -16.60 19.45
C GLY A 320 16.40 -17.90 18.62
N SER A 321 15.75 -17.94 17.45
CA SER A 321 15.81 -19.04 16.48
C SER A 321 17.19 -19.18 15.79
N TRP A 322 18.10 -18.25 16.06
CA TRP A 322 19.41 -18.04 15.43
C TRP A 322 20.54 -18.97 15.92
N SER A 323 20.22 -20.17 16.39
CA SER A 323 21.23 -21.15 16.85
C SER A 323 21.81 -22.01 15.72
N GLN A 324 21.25 -21.93 14.50
CA GLN A 324 21.68 -22.69 13.33
C GLN A 324 22.14 -21.76 12.19
N LYS A 325 23.13 -20.90 12.47
CA LYS A 325 23.64 -19.86 11.54
C LYS A 325 23.89 -20.37 10.11
N GLU A 326 24.54 -21.52 9.95
CA GLU A 326 24.81 -22.09 8.62
C GLU A 326 23.55 -22.56 7.90
N LYS A 327 22.57 -23.16 8.61
CA LYS A 327 21.30 -23.58 8.02
C LYS A 327 20.36 -22.41 7.76
N ALA A 328 20.34 -21.37 8.59
CA ALA A 328 19.46 -20.21 8.42
C ALA A 328 19.97 -19.27 7.33
N VAL A 329 21.27 -18.94 7.33
CA VAL A 329 21.90 -18.13 6.26
C VAL A 329 21.95 -18.94 4.96
N ALA A 330 22.30 -20.22 4.97
CA ALA A 330 22.19 -21.03 3.75
C ALA A 330 20.73 -21.21 3.32
N LYS A 331 19.73 -21.36 4.20
CA LYS A 331 18.31 -21.45 3.78
C LYS A 331 17.79 -20.15 3.16
N TRP A 332 18.20 -18.98 3.65
CA TRP A 332 17.74 -17.69 3.13
C TRP A 332 18.58 -17.20 1.93
N SER A 333 19.90 -17.39 1.96
CA SER A 333 20.77 -17.18 0.80
C SER A 333 20.57 -18.25 -0.26
N GLN A 334 20.29 -19.52 0.04
CA GLN A 334 19.80 -20.51 -0.93
C GLN A 334 18.36 -20.21 -1.31
N ARG A 335 17.49 -19.60 -0.50
CA ARG A 335 16.17 -19.20 -1.00
C ARG A 335 16.26 -18.09 -2.01
N ALA A 336 17.09 -17.08 -1.78
CA ALA A 336 17.31 -15.95 -2.68
C ALA A 336 18.21 -16.32 -3.88
N ALA A 337 19.25 -17.12 -3.66
CA ALA A 337 20.15 -17.63 -4.70
C ALA A 337 19.55 -18.81 -5.45
N ALA A 338 18.77 -19.72 -4.85
CA ALA A 338 17.96 -20.67 -5.63
C ALA A 338 16.77 -19.96 -6.29
N PHE A 339 16.25 -18.84 -5.76
CA PHE A 339 15.33 -17.99 -6.51
C PHE A 339 16.00 -17.49 -7.80
N ALA A 340 17.19 -16.91 -7.68
CA ALA A 340 17.93 -16.33 -8.80
C ALA A 340 18.50 -17.41 -9.73
N GLU A 341 19.03 -18.50 -9.20
CA GLU A 341 19.60 -19.63 -9.94
C GLU A 341 18.51 -20.55 -10.51
N GLU A 342 17.33 -20.75 -9.92
CA GLU A 342 16.20 -21.43 -10.60
C GLU A 342 15.66 -20.58 -11.74
N LEU A 343 15.46 -19.27 -11.53
CA LEU A 343 15.05 -18.32 -12.60
C LEU A 343 16.05 -18.28 -13.76
N ILE A 344 17.34 -18.49 -13.48
CA ILE A 344 18.42 -18.47 -14.47
C ILE A 344 18.69 -19.86 -15.08
N ALA A 345 18.54 -20.95 -14.33
CA ALA A 345 19.00 -22.28 -14.73
C ALA A 345 17.89 -23.23 -15.19
N ASN A 346 16.64 -23.08 -14.76
CA ASN A 346 15.57 -24.01 -15.13
C ASN A 346 14.21 -23.32 -15.25
N ASP A 347 13.63 -23.41 -16.43
CA ASP A 347 12.20 -23.20 -16.73
C ASP A 347 11.33 -24.32 -16.07
N GLY A 348 11.63 -24.68 -14.82
CA GLY A 348 11.35 -25.97 -14.16
C GLY A 348 10.77 -25.94 -12.74
N GLY A 349 10.64 -24.78 -12.06
CA GLY A 349 10.06 -24.71 -10.70
C GLY A 349 8.61 -25.23 -10.62
N THR A 350 8.11 -25.60 -9.44
CA THR A 350 6.69 -25.99 -9.29
C THR A 350 5.79 -24.85 -9.74
N GLU A 351 4.65 -25.15 -10.35
CA GLU A 351 3.72 -24.12 -10.85
C GLU A 351 3.28 -23.18 -9.73
N GLU A 352 3.08 -23.71 -8.52
CA GLU A 352 2.81 -22.90 -7.31
C GLU A 352 3.96 -21.94 -6.98
N LEU A 353 5.22 -22.38 -7.06
CA LEU A 353 6.37 -21.52 -6.76
C LEU A 353 6.53 -20.45 -7.84
N ARG A 354 6.41 -20.82 -9.13
CA ARG A 354 6.46 -19.86 -10.24
C ARG A 354 5.34 -18.84 -10.15
N PHE A 355 4.12 -19.26 -9.79
CA PHE A 355 3.01 -18.36 -9.58
C PHE A 355 3.22 -17.48 -8.34
N ARG A 356 3.81 -17.98 -7.25
CA ARG A 356 4.15 -17.16 -6.07
C ARG A 356 5.27 -16.16 -6.36
N VAL A 357 6.23 -16.51 -7.20
CA VAL A 357 7.28 -15.61 -7.70
C VAL A 357 6.68 -14.57 -8.63
N ALA A 358 5.86 -15.02 -9.58
CA ALA A 358 5.17 -14.17 -10.53
C ALA A 358 4.24 -13.23 -9.79
N THR A 359 3.38 -13.66 -8.86
CA THR A 359 2.45 -12.79 -8.10
C THR A 359 3.17 -11.75 -7.24
N ARG A 360 4.34 -12.07 -6.69
CA ARG A 360 5.19 -11.10 -5.99
C ARG A 360 5.91 -10.15 -6.95
N SER A 361 6.19 -10.60 -8.17
CA SER A 361 6.78 -9.82 -9.25
C SER A 361 5.75 -9.17 -10.19
N LEU A 362 4.46 -9.51 -10.12
CA LEU A 362 3.36 -9.14 -11.03
C LEU A 362 2.75 -7.79 -10.64
N ALA A 363 3.14 -7.27 -9.47
CA ALA A 363 3.22 -5.84 -9.28
C ALA A 363 4.10 -5.14 -10.35
N ALA A 364 4.83 -5.89 -11.19
CA ALA A 364 5.64 -5.36 -12.27
C ALA A 364 5.23 -5.66 -13.71
N PHE A 365 4.61 -6.78 -14.11
CA PHE A 365 4.35 -7.04 -15.54
C PHE A 365 3.31 -8.13 -15.88
N VAL A 366 2.37 -7.81 -16.80
CA VAL A 366 2.01 -8.58 -18.02
C VAL A 366 1.76 -7.63 -19.17
#